data_AF-A0A955PR70-F1
#
_entry.id   AF-A0A955PR70-F1
#
_cell.length_a   1.000
_cell.length_b   1.000
_cell.length_c   1.000
_cell.angle_alpha   90.00
_cell.angle_beta   90.00
_cell.angle_gamma   90.00
#
_symmetry.space_group_name_H-M   'P 1'
#
loop_
_entity.id
_entity.type
_entity.pdbx_description
1 polymer ?
#
loop_
_entity_poly.entity_id
_entity_poly.type
_entity_poly.pdbx_seq_one_letter_code
_entity_poly.pdbx_strand_id
1 'polypeptide(L)'
;MKNQTQSTRRDFIKTTAASTAAVSLPWIIPSSALGKDGAVAPSERITLGVIGIGPRCRYVLGGMLPQPDLQCVAIADVQASRRDEGKKLVDEHYGNQDLVLYHDFREVLDRKDIDAVLIATGDRWHTTASILAAEAGKDVYSEKPCGLTIAYCQELDEAIQRTGRVFQAGTQRRSVANFRQAVELAHSGKLGKIHTLHATVYT
;
A
#
# COMPACT_ATOMS: atom_id res chain seq x y z
N MET A 1 51.13 42.77 -20.96
CA MET A 1 49.69 43.08 -21.14
C MET A 1 48.92 41.79 -20.94
N LYS A 2 48.09 41.68 -19.89
CA LYS A 2 47.31 40.46 -19.60
C LYS A 2 46.01 40.50 -20.41
N ASN A 3 45.79 39.50 -21.27
CA ASN A 3 44.54 39.30 -22.01
C ASN A 3 43.37 39.10 -21.05
N GLN A 4 42.35 39.95 -21.13
CA GLN A 4 41.07 39.73 -20.47
C GLN A 4 40.23 38.81 -21.35
N THR A 5 39.91 37.62 -20.84
CA THR A 5 38.96 36.69 -21.45
C THR A 5 37.54 37.27 -21.35
N GLN A 6 36.94 37.64 -22.49
CA GLN A 6 35.54 38.06 -22.55
C GLN A 6 34.62 36.86 -22.29
N SER A 7 33.80 36.95 -21.23
CA SER A 7 32.75 35.98 -20.92
C SER A 7 31.72 35.93 -22.06
N THR A 8 31.43 34.75 -22.58
CA THR A 8 30.48 34.60 -23.69
C THR A 8 29.03 34.52 -23.18
N ARG A 9 28.05 34.84 -24.03
CA ARG A 9 26.62 34.72 -23.68
C ARG A 9 26.23 33.30 -23.23
N ARG A 10 26.92 32.27 -23.71
CA ARG A 10 26.72 30.89 -23.27
C ARG A 10 27.23 30.65 -21.86
N ASP A 11 28.34 31.28 -21.49
CA ASP A 11 28.87 31.21 -20.12
C ASP A 11 27.92 31.92 -19.16
N PHE A 12 27.38 33.09 -19.55
CA PHE A 12 26.35 33.78 -18.76
C PHE A 12 25.11 32.91 -18.54
N ILE A 13 24.53 32.30 -19.58
CA ILE A 13 23.35 31.43 -19.44
C ILE A 13 23.65 30.21 -18.56
N LYS A 14 24.83 29.59 -18.71
CA LYS A 14 25.26 28.47 -17.85
C LYS A 14 25.40 28.92 -16.39
N THR A 15 26.01 30.07 -16.15
CA THR A 15 26.19 30.63 -14.80
C THR A 15 24.85 31.01 -14.18
N THR A 16 23.94 31.64 -14.92
CA THR A 16 22.60 32.01 -14.44
C THR A 16 21.75 30.77 -14.17
N ALA A 17 21.72 29.78 -15.07
CA ALA A 17 20.97 28.54 -14.85
C ALA A 17 21.47 27.76 -13.61
N ALA A 18 22.79 27.70 -13.40
CA ALA A 18 23.37 27.05 -12.23
C ALA A 18 23.06 27.81 -10.93
N SER A 19 23.06 29.15 -10.95
CA SER A 19 22.75 29.95 -9.78
C SER A 19 21.24 29.98 -9.44
N THR A 20 20.35 29.96 -10.44
CA THR A 20 18.90 29.82 -10.19
C THR A 20 18.56 28.44 -9.62
N ALA A 21 19.19 27.37 -10.11
CA ALA A 21 19.00 26.02 -9.57
C ALA A 21 19.43 25.91 -8.10
N ALA A 22 20.56 26.53 -7.73
CA ALA A 22 21.06 26.54 -6.35
C ALA A 22 20.17 27.31 -5.37
N VAL A 23 19.47 28.36 -5.83
CA VAL A 23 18.53 29.12 -4.99
C VAL A 23 17.18 28.41 -4.86
N SER A 24 16.80 27.55 -5.81
CA SER A 24 15.52 26.82 -5.81
C SER A 24 15.49 25.53 -4.98
N LEU A 25 16.64 25.03 -4.51
CA LEU A 25 16.66 23.85 -3.64
C LEU A 25 16.24 24.26 -2.22
N PRO A 26 15.36 23.49 -1.55
CA PRO A 26 15.04 23.76 -0.14
C PRO A 26 16.33 23.63 0.69
N TRP A 27 16.81 24.75 1.22
CA TRP A 27 18.06 24.84 1.98
C TRP A 27 18.01 24.07 3.32
N ILE A 28 16.81 23.69 3.76
CA ILE A 28 16.58 22.93 4.99
C ILE A 28 15.71 21.72 4.63
N ILE A 29 16.34 20.55 4.56
CA ILE A 29 15.64 19.28 4.46
C ILE A 29 15.49 18.73 5.89
N PRO A 30 14.27 18.51 6.41
CA PRO A 30 14.06 17.94 7.74
C PRO A 30 14.75 16.58 7.88
N SER A 31 15.31 16.26 9.07
CA SER A 31 15.95 14.96 9.32
C SER A 31 14.99 13.79 9.10
N SER A 32 13.69 13.99 9.39
CA SER A 32 12.62 13.04 9.13
C SER A 32 12.40 12.76 7.64
N ALA A 33 12.60 13.74 6.76
CA ALA A 33 12.49 13.55 5.31
C ALA A 33 13.63 12.68 4.76
N LEU A 34 14.77 12.64 5.46
CA LEU A 34 15.92 11.79 5.15
C LEU A 34 15.88 10.43 5.87
N GLY A 35 14.82 10.13 6.62
CA GLY A 35 14.70 8.90 7.40
C GLY A 35 15.73 8.78 8.53
N LYS A 36 16.22 9.91 9.05
CA LYS A 36 17.11 9.94 10.23
C LYS A 36 16.28 9.86 11.52
N ASP A 37 16.95 9.54 12.63
CA ASP A 37 16.35 9.49 13.98
C ASP A 37 15.23 8.45 14.15
N GLY A 38 15.28 7.35 13.39
CA GLY A 38 14.28 6.28 13.46
C GLY A 38 12.98 6.55 12.69
N ALA A 39 12.89 7.69 11.99
CA ALA A 39 11.79 7.97 11.07
C ALA A 39 11.98 7.21 9.74
N VAL A 40 10.89 6.77 9.12
CA VAL A 40 10.92 6.25 7.74
C VAL A 40 10.76 7.43 6.78
N ALA A 41 11.74 7.58 5.88
CA ALA A 41 11.71 8.62 4.85
C ALA A 41 10.45 8.46 3.98
N PRO A 42 9.81 9.54 3.53
CA PRO A 42 8.60 9.45 2.70
C PRO A 42 8.78 8.59 1.42
N SER A 43 9.97 8.58 0.82
CA SER A 43 10.29 7.75 -0.36
C SER A 43 10.36 6.25 -0.08
N GLU A 44 10.48 5.87 1.19
CA GLU A 44 10.56 4.47 1.65
C GLU A 44 9.22 3.98 2.21
N ARG A 45 8.16 4.79 2.11
CA ARG A 45 6.80 4.40 2.54
C ARG A 45 6.03 3.78 1.38
N ILE A 46 5.28 2.75 1.69
CA ILE A 46 4.26 2.20 0.80
C ILE A 46 3.05 3.15 0.81
N THR A 47 2.77 3.75 -0.34
CA THR A 47 1.57 4.57 -0.55
C THR A 47 0.38 3.66 -0.84
N LEU A 48 -0.56 3.64 0.10
CA LEU A 48 -1.69 2.72 0.11
C LEU A 48 -2.98 3.40 -0.39
N GLY A 49 -3.67 2.73 -1.33
CA GLY A 49 -5.08 2.96 -1.63
C GLY A 49 -5.97 1.90 -0.98
N VAL A 50 -7.21 2.24 -0.65
CA VAL A 50 -8.19 1.30 -0.11
C VAL A 50 -9.38 1.17 -1.06
N ILE A 51 -9.81 -0.06 -1.32
CA ILE A 51 -10.96 -0.40 -2.15
C ILE A 51 -11.95 -1.20 -1.30
N GLY A 52 -13.08 -0.56 -0.97
CA GLY A 52 -14.10 -1.04 -0.04
C GLY A 52 -13.72 -0.79 1.43
N ILE A 53 -14.45 0.09 2.12
CA ILE A 53 -14.16 0.52 3.51
C ILE A 53 -15.26 0.07 4.50
N GLY A 54 -15.66 -1.20 4.38
CA GLY A 54 -16.58 -1.82 5.32
C GLY A 54 -15.97 -2.09 6.71
N PRO A 55 -16.75 -2.66 7.65
CA PRO A 55 -16.27 -2.96 9.01
C PRO A 55 -15.00 -3.82 9.03
N ARG A 56 -14.92 -4.82 8.15
CA ARG A 56 -13.74 -5.66 8.02
C ARG A 56 -12.51 -4.89 7.55
N CYS A 57 -12.69 -4.01 6.56
CA CYS A 57 -11.61 -3.15 6.09
C CYS A 57 -11.10 -2.25 7.22
N ARG A 58 -11.99 -1.61 7.99
CA ARG A 58 -11.58 -0.74 9.10
C ARG A 58 -10.78 -1.48 10.17
N TYR A 59 -11.12 -2.74 10.45
CA TYR A 59 -10.32 -3.58 11.33
C TYR A 59 -8.91 -3.84 10.78
N VAL A 60 -8.81 -4.22 9.50
CA VAL A 60 -7.50 -4.48 8.86
C VAL A 60 -6.67 -3.20 8.77
N LEU A 61 -7.28 -2.12 8.29
CA LEU A 61 -6.66 -0.81 8.15
C LEU A 61 -6.21 -0.25 9.50
N GLY A 62 -6.97 -0.45 10.57
CA GLY A 62 -6.56 -0.05 11.92
C GLY A 62 -5.28 -0.74 12.41
N GLY A 63 -4.95 -1.93 11.91
CA GLY A 63 -3.66 -2.58 12.15
C GLY A 63 -2.53 -2.16 11.20
N MET A 64 -2.87 -1.61 10.03
CA MET A 64 -1.92 -1.12 9.02
C MET A 64 -1.50 0.33 9.25
N LEU A 65 -2.43 1.21 9.66
CA LEU A 65 -2.16 2.64 9.87
C LEU A 65 -0.98 2.93 10.81
N PRO A 66 -0.81 2.21 11.94
CA PRO A 66 0.32 2.46 12.84
C PRO A 66 1.69 2.06 12.27
N GLN A 67 1.77 1.42 11.10
CA GLN A 67 3.04 1.04 10.50
C GLN A 67 3.74 2.29 9.93
N PRO A 68 4.97 2.61 10.37
CA PRO A 68 5.64 3.87 10.01
C PRO A 68 6.08 3.94 8.55
N ASP A 69 6.14 2.78 7.89
CA ASP A 69 6.48 2.58 6.48
C ASP A 69 5.24 2.51 5.56
N LEU A 70 4.06 2.92 6.05
CA LEU A 70 2.83 2.92 5.28
C LEU A 70 2.12 4.27 5.35
N GLN A 71 1.58 4.72 4.22
CA GLN A 71 0.77 5.93 4.15
C GLN A 71 -0.50 5.72 3.33
N CYS A 72 -1.67 5.78 3.96
CA CYS A 72 -2.95 5.70 3.29
C CYS A 72 -3.36 7.07 2.71
N VAL A 73 -3.55 7.14 1.38
CA VAL A 73 -3.80 8.43 0.68
C VAL A 73 -5.12 8.48 -0.07
N ALA A 74 -5.79 7.33 -0.24
CA ALA A 74 -7.04 7.25 -0.99
C ALA A 74 -7.96 6.15 -0.47
N ILE A 75 -9.26 6.42 -0.46
CA ILE A 75 -10.30 5.41 -0.20
C ILE A 75 -11.35 5.47 -1.31
N ALA A 76 -11.68 4.31 -1.87
CA ALA A 76 -12.84 4.11 -2.72
C ALA A 76 -13.87 3.19 -2.07
N ASP A 77 -15.14 3.62 -2.06
CA ASP A 77 -16.28 2.77 -1.74
C ASP A 77 -17.50 3.37 -2.45
N VAL A 78 -18.47 2.57 -2.87
CA VAL A 78 -19.69 3.09 -3.52
C VAL A 78 -20.60 3.81 -2.52
N GLN A 79 -20.56 3.43 -1.24
CA GLN A 79 -21.39 4.03 -0.19
C GLN A 79 -20.71 5.26 0.42
N ALA A 80 -21.34 6.43 0.26
CA ALA A 80 -20.83 7.70 0.78
C ALA A 80 -20.55 7.67 2.29
N SER A 81 -21.49 7.17 3.09
CA SER A 81 -21.32 7.07 4.55
C SER A 81 -20.08 6.27 4.95
N ARG A 82 -19.74 5.21 4.22
CA ARG A 82 -18.54 4.41 4.48
C ARG A 82 -17.28 5.20 4.15
N ARG A 83 -17.27 5.94 3.04
CA ARG A 83 -16.15 6.82 2.67
C ARG A 83 -15.91 7.88 3.73
N ASP A 84 -16.98 8.50 4.25
CA ASP A 84 -16.88 9.53 5.28
C ASP A 84 -16.33 8.95 6.61
N GLU A 85 -16.80 7.77 7.03
CA GLU A 85 -16.27 7.05 8.19
C GLU A 85 -14.78 6.69 7.99
N GLY A 86 -14.42 6.22 6.80
CA GLY A 86 -13.04 5.91 6.42
C GLY A 86 -12.13 7.14 6.44
N LYS A 87 -12.61 8.27 5.92
CA LYS A 87 -11.89 9.55 5.95
C LYS A 87 -11.62 9.98 7.38
N LYS A 88 -12.65 9.99 8.21
CA LYS A 88 -12.50 10.31 9.63
C LYS A 88 -11.43 9.44 10.30
N LEU A 89 -11.48 8.13 10.11
CA LEU A 89 -10.50 7.20 10.69
C LEU A 89 -9.05 7.52 10.29
N VAL A 90 -8.80 7.76 9.00
CA VAL A 90 -7.44 7.98 8.49
C VAL A 90 -6.93 9.39 8.83
N ASP A 91 -7.78 10.40 8.64
CA ASP A 91 -7.43 11.79 8.93
C ASP A 91 -7.19 12.01 10.42
N GLU A 92 -7.97 11.39 11.32
CA GLU A 92 -7.73 11.43 12.77
C GLU A 92 -6.40 10.75 13.14
N HIS A 93 -6.06 9.65 12.47
CA HIS A 93 -4.79 8.96 12.70
C HIS A 93 -3.59 9.82 12.29
N TYR A 94 -3.65 10.50 11.15
CA TYR A 94 -2.55 11.37 10.67
C TYR A 94 -2.61 12.81 11.20
N GLY A 95 -3.72 13.23 11.80
CA GLY A 95 -3.91 14.61 12.27
C GLY A 95 -4.00 15.65 11.15
N ASN A 96 -4.43 15.25 9.96
CA ASN A 96 -4.57 16.12 8.78
C ASN A 96 -5.93 15.91 8.09
N GLN A 97 -6.11 16.38 6.86
CA GLN A 97 -7.33 16.20 6.05
C GLN A 97 -7.02 15.71 4.63
N ASP A 98 -5.84 15.12 4.44
CA ASP A 98 -5.25 14.92 3.11
C ASP A 98 -5.82 13.69 2.38
N LEU A 99 -6.56 12.80 3.07
CA LEU A 99 -7.13 11.62 2.44
C LEU A 99 -8.16 12.02 1.38
N VAL A 100 -7.97 11.50 0.16
CA VAL A 100 -8.88 11.71 -0.98
C VAL A 100 -9.90 10.58 -1.08
N LEU A 101 -11.16 10.94 -1.28
CA LEU A 101 -12.27 9.98 -1.42
C LEU A 101 -12.68 9.83 -2.88
N TYR A 102 -12.91 8.59 -3.29
CA TYR A 102 -13.38 8.23 -4.63
C TYR A 102 -14.66 7.41 -4.53
N HIS A 103 -15.63 7.67 -5.40
CA HIS A 103 -16.79 6.78 -5.53
C HIS A 103 -16.40 5.50 -6.30
N ASP A 104 -15.55 5.66 -7.31
CA ASP A 104 -15.12 4.58 -8.19
C ASP A 104 -13.69 4.17 -7.87
N PHE A 105 -13.47 2.87 -7.65
CA PHE A 105 -12.14 2.37 -7.34
C PHE A 105 -11.17 2.48 -8.51
N ARG A 106 -11.66 2.58 -9.75
CA ARG A 106 -10.81 2.73 -10.93
C ARG A 106 -10.02 4.04 -10.89
N GLU A 107 -10.59 5.09 -10.30
CA GLU A 107 -9.89 6.35 -10.08
C GLU A 107 -8.71 6.21 -9.10
N VAL A 108 -8.82 5.28 -8.12
CA VAL A 108 -7.69 4.91 -7.24
C VAL A 108 -6.63 4.14 -8.01
N LEU A 109 -7.03 3.29 -8.95
CA LEU A 109 -6.09 2.53 -9.79
C LEU A 109 -5.33 3.43 -10.77
N ASP A 110 -5.95 4.50 -11.26
CA ASP A 110 -5.34 5.46 -12.20
C ASP A 110 -4.25 6.33 -11.55
N ARG A 111 -4.30 6.52 -10.23
CA ARG A 111 -3.30 7.28 -9.47
C ARG A 111 -1.92 6.64 -9.56
N LYS A 112 -0.93 7.38 -10.07
CA LYS A 112 0.45 6.88 -10.25
C LYS A 112 1.29 6.87 -8.98
N ASP A 113 0.84 7.57 -7.95
CA ASP A 113 1.54 7.68 -6.67
C ASP A 113 1.18 6.57 -5.68
N ILE A 114 0.15 5.75 -5.96
CA ILE A 114 -0.22 4.62 -5.10
C ILE A 114 0.58 3.39 -5.52
N ASP A 115 1.28 2.78 -4.57
CA ASP A 115 2.12 1.58 -4.77
C ASP A 115 1.30 0.30 -4.60
N ALA A 116 0.43 0.27 -3.59
CA ALA A 116 -0.34 -0.92 -3.22
C ALA A 116 -1.80 -0.59 -2.88
N VAL A 117 -2.66 -1.61 -2.95
CA VAL A 117 -4.07 -1.50 -2.54
C VAL A 117 -4.47 -2.52 -1.49
N LEU A 118 -5.28 -2.07 -0.53
CA LEU A 118 -6.07 -2.92 0.36
C LEU A 118 -7.46 -3.10 -0.24
N ILE A 119 -7.77 -4.31 -0.69
CA ILE A 119 -9.08 -4.69 -1.23
C ILE A 119 -9.85 -5.43 -0.15
N ALA A 120 -10.89 -4.80 0.38
CA ALA A 120 -11.75 -5.33 1.43
C ALA A 120 -13.23 -5.08 1.11
N THR A 121 -13.57 -5.33 -0.16
CA THR A 121 -14.92 -5.28 -0.72
C THR A 121 -15.77 -6.48 -0.26
N GLY A 122 -16.94 -6.66 -0.87
CA GLY A 122 -17.62 -7.96 -0.84
C GLY A 122 -16.84 -9.03 -1.60
N ASP A 123 -17.06 -10.29 -1.22
CA ASP A 123 -16.43 -11.50 -1.78
C ASP A 123 -16.48 -11.61 -3.32
N ARG A 124 -17.56 -11.14 -3.93
CA ARG A 124 -17.76 -11.11 -5.40
C ARG A 124 -16.76 -10.23 -6.15
N TRP A 125 -16.13 -9.27 -5.47
CA TRP A 125 -15.26 -8.28 -6.10
C TRP A 125 -13.77 -8.53 -5.84
N HIS A 126 -13.40 -9.40 -4.89
CA HIS A 126 -12.00 -9.62 -4.53
C HIS A 126 -11.12 -10.01 -5.71
N THR A 127 -11.51 -11.03 -6.48
CA THR A 127 -10.74 -11.50 -7.65
C THR A 127 -10.62 -10.40 -8.70
N THR A 128 -11.75 -9.87 -9.16
CA THR A 128 -11.77 -8.89 -10.26
C THR A 128 -11.02 -7.60 -9.88
N ALA A 129 -11.24 -7.07 -8.67
CA ALA A 129 -10.54 -5.88 -8.23
C ALA A 129 -9.03 -6.13 -8.07
N SER A 130 -8.63 -7.33 -7.61
CA SER A 130 -7.22 -7.69 -7.49
C SER A 130 -6.53 -7.80 -8.84
N ILE A 131 -7.17 -8.42 -9.84
CA ILE A 131 -6.64 -8.50 -11.20
C ILE A 131 -6.49 -7.10 -11.79
N LEU A 132 -7.53 -6.26 -11.71
CA LEU A 132 -7.49 -4.89 -12.22
C LEU A 132 -6.41 -4.04 -11.53
N ALA A 133 -6.25 -4.19 -10.21
CA ALA A 133 -5.20 -3.49 -9.48
C ALA A 133 -3.81 -3.94 -9.92
N ALA A 134 -3.61 -5.25 -10.10
CA ALA A 134 -2.33 -5.78 -10.56
C ALA A 134 -1.99 -5.32 -11.99
N GLU A 135 -2.98 -5.29 -12.88
CA GLU A 135 -2.85 -4.76 -14.24
C GLU A 135 -2.59 -3.25 -14.27
N ALA A 136 -3.12 -2.51 -13.30
CA ALA A 136 -2.78 -1.10 -13.08
C ALA A 136 -1.39 -0.90 -12.44
N GLY A 137 -0.64 -1.97 -12.21
CA GLY A 137 0.73 -1.94 -11.69
C GLY A 137 0.82 -1.90 -10.17
N LYS A 138 -0.27 -2.17 -9.45
CA LYS A 138 -0.33 -2.06 -7.98
C LYS A 138 -0.10 -3.40 -7.31
N ASP A 139 0.61 -3.40 -6.18
CA ASP A 139 0.64 -4.55 -5.29
C ASP A 139 -0.69 -4.67 -4.53
N VAL A 140 -1.05 -5.88 -4.14
CA VAL A 140 -2.41 -6.17 -3.67
C VAL A 140 -2.39 -6.93 -2.35
N TYR A 141 -3.05 -6.36 -1.35
CA TYR A 141 -3.59 -7.13 -0.23
C TYR A 141 -5.10 -7.27 -0.43
N SER A 142 -5.60 -8.51 -0.58
CA SER A 142 -7.03 -8.76 -0.72
C SER A 142 -7.56 -9.59 0.44
N GLU A 143 -8.64 -9.15 1.08
CA GLU A 143 -9.32 -9.94 2.09
C GLU A 143 -9.76 -11.32 1.55
N LYS A 144 -9.93 -12.25 2.48
CA LYS A 144 -10.43 -13.60 2.19
C LYS A 144 -11.96 -13.57 1.97
N PRO A 145 -12.51 -14.47 1.15
CA PRO A 145 -11.80 -15.41 0.26
C PRO A 145 -11.21 -14.69 -0.96
N CYS A 146 -10.11 -15.20 -1.52
CA CYS A 146 -9.45 -14.57 -2.70
C CYS A 146 -10.28 -14.67 -3.99
N GLY A 147 -11.22 -15.61 -4.03
CA GLY A 147 -12.19 -15.77 -5.09
C GLY A 147 -13.31 -16.71 -4.68
N LEU A 148 -14.41 -16.66 -5.43
CA LEU A 148 -15.60 -17.47 -5.19
C LEU A 148 -15.49 -18.89 -5.78
N THR A 149 -14.65 -19.06 -6.79
CA THR A 149 -14.45 -20.32 -7.51
C THR A 149 -12.96 -20.61 -7.67
N ILE A 150 -12.62 -21.87 -7.88
CA ILE A 150 -11.24 -22.27 -8.17
C ILE A 150 -10.75 -21.59 -9.47
N ALA A 151 -11.60 -21.51 -10.49
CA ALA A 151 -11.28 -20.84 -11.75
C ALA A 151 -10.89 -19.37 -11.53
N TYR A 152 -11.67 -18.62 -10.74
CA TYR A 152 -11.33 -17.23 -10.40
C TYR A 152 -10.01 -17.11 -9.63
N CYS A 153 -9.72 -18.05 -8.72
CA CYS A 153 -8.43 -18.08 -8.04
C CYS A 153 -7.27 -18.37 -9.01
N GLN A 154 -7.47 -19.22 -10.01
CA GLN A 154 -6.46 -19.51 -11.05
C GLN A 154 -6.24 -18.31 -11.97
N GLU A 155 -7.31 -17.65 -12.42
CA GLU A 155 -7.22 -16.40 -13.19
C GLU A 155 -6.46 -15.31 -12.44
N LEU A 156 -6.69 -15.21 -11.12
CA LEU A 156 -5.94 -14.30 -10.26
C LEU A 156 -4.46 -14.68 -10.19
N ASP A 157 -4.13 -15.95 -9.97
CA ASP A 157 -2.74 -16.41 -9.95
C ASP A 157 -2.02 -16.08 -11.27
N GLU A 158 -2.64 -16.40 -12.41
CA GLU A 158 -2.11 -16.09 -13.74
C GLU A 158 -1.89 -14.59 -13.94
N ALA A 159 -2.83 -13.74 -13.51
CA ALA A 159 -2.70 -12.29 -13.60
C ALA A 159 -1.54 -11.75 -12.74
N ILE A 160 -1.37 -12.28 -11.52
CA ILE A 160 -0.28 -11.90 -10.63
C ILE A 160 1.07 -12.34 -11.19
N GLN A 161 1.17 -13.56 -11.72
CA GLN A 161 2.40 -14.04 -12.38
C GLN A 161 2.74 -13.19 -13.61
N ARG A 162 1.74 -12.84 -14.42
CA ARG A 162 1.93 -12.04 -15.65
C ARG A 162 2.36 -10.61 -15.36
N THR A 163 1.80 -9.98 -14.34
CA THR A 163 2.08 -8.58 -13.98
C THR A 163 3.29 -8.44 -13.06
N GLY A 164 3.74 -9.52 -12.43
CA GLY A 164 4.85 -9.52 -11.48
C GLY A 164 4.58 -8.63 -10.27
N ARG A 165 3.31 -8.51 -9.85
CA ARG A 165 2.90 -7.78 -8.66
C ARG A 165 2.93 -8.67 -7.43
N VAL A 166 3.07 -8.07 -6.26
CA VAL A 166 2.94 -8.81 -5.00
C VAL A 166 1.46 -8.97 -4.69
N PHE A 167 1.05 -10.20 -4.37
CA PHE A 167 -0.29 -10.51 -3.90
C PHE A 167 -0.26 -11.17 -2.52
N GLN A 168 -1.05 -10.64 -1.58
CA GLN A 168 -1.27 -11.25 -0.29
C GLN A 168 -2.77 -11.41 0.01
N ALA A 169 -3.15 -12.66 0.25
CA ALA A 169 -4.46 -12.99 0.79
C ALA A 169 -4.59 -12.58 2.27
N GLY A 170 -5.77 -12.13 2.67
CA GLY A 170 -6.15 -11.79 4.05
C GLY A 170 -6.29 -12.99 4.99
N THR A 171 -5.36 -13.95 4.92
CA THR A 171 -5.30 -15.13 5.78
C THR A 171 -4.51 -14.83 7.06
N GLN A 172 -4.95 -13.86 7.88
CA GLN A 172 -4.11 -13.32 8.97
C GLN A 172 -3.70 -14.36 10.00
N ARG A 173 -4.50 -15.41 10.22
CA ARG A 173 -4.16 -16.51 11.13
C ARG A 173 -2.82 -17.18 10.78
N ARG A 174 -2.31 -17.05 9.56
CA ARG A 174 -0.96 -17.54 9.20
C ARG A 174 0.17 -16.75 9.85
N SER A 175 -0.09 -15.54 10.32
CA SER A 175 0.92 -14.62 10.86
C SER A 175 0.79 -14.37 12.36
N VAL A 176 -0.30 -14.81 13.00
CA VAL A 176 -0.50 -14.65 14.45
C VAL A 176 0.41 -15.61 15.23
N ALA A 177 1.03 -15.13 16.29
CA ALA A 177 2.08 -15.83 17.04
C ALA A 177 1.68 -17.24 17.52
N ASN A 178 0.46 -17.42 18.04
CA ASN A 178 -0.01 -18.71 18.53
C ASN A 178 -0.16 -19.76 17.40
N PHE A 179 -0.64 -19.34 16.21
CA PHE A 179 -0.71 -20.22 15.04
C PHE A 179 0.68 -20.54 14.49
N ARG A 180 1.59 -19.55 14.47
CA ARG A 180 2.99 -19.78 14.08
C ARG A 180 3.66 -20.80 15.00
N GLN A 181 3.49 -20.64 16.31
CA GLN A 181 4.01 -21.58 17.30
C GLN A 181 3.42 -22.99 17.11
N ALA A 182 2.11 -23.11 16.85
CA ALA A 182 1.49 -24.41 16.58
C ALA A 182 2.08 -25.09 15.34
N VAL A 183 2.34 -24.32 14.27
CA VAL A 183 3.01 -24.82 13.06
C VAL A 183 4.45 -25.25 13.36
N GLU A 184 5.20 -24.47 14.15
CA GLU A 184 6.56 -24.82 14.56
C GLU A 184 6.60 -26.13 15.37
N LEU A 185 5.66 -26.33 16.29
CA LEU A 185 5.53 -27.57 17.05
C LEU A 185 5.21 -28.76 16.14
N ALA A 186 4.34 -28.56 15.14
CA ALA A 186 4.02 -29.59 14.15
C ALA A 186 5.25 -29.97 13.30
N HIS A 187 5.94 -28.99 12.72
CA HIS A 187 7.10 -29.22 11.86
C HIS A 187 8.31 -29.77 12.61
N SER A 188 8.51 -29.40 13.88
CA SER A 188 9.60 -29.93 14.71
C SER A 188 9.36 -31.36 15.21
N GLY A 189 8.19 -31.95 14.93
CA GLY A 189 7.82 -33.29 15.40
C GLY A 189 7.42 -33.35 16.87
N LYS A 190 7.37 -32.21 17.58
CA LYS A 190 7.00 -32.14 19.01
C LYS A 190 5.54 -32.55 19.27
N LEU A 191 4.68 -32.50 18.25
CA LEU A 191 3.29 -32.99 18.34
C LEU A 191 3.17 -34.51 18.09
N GLY A 192 4.27 -35.20 17.79
CA GLY A 192 4.24 -36.61 17.41
C GLY A 192 3.53 -36.85 16.07
N LYS A 193 3.02 -38.08 15.88
CA LYS A 193 2.26 -38.45 14.68
C LYS A 193 0.85 -37.86 14.75
N ILE A 194 0.61 -36.80 13.98
CA ILE A 194 -0.72 -36.17 13.85
C ILE A 194 -1.68 -37.16 13.17
N HIS A 195 -2.85 -37.40 13.77
CA HIS A 195 -3.86 -38.32 13.24
C HIS A 195 -5.16 -37.62 12.80
N THR A 196 -5.59 -36.56 13.49
CA THR A 196 -6.87 -35.86 13.24
C THR A 196 -6.71 -34.38 13.47
N LEU A 197 -7.39 -33.59 12.64
CA LEU A 197 -7.50 -32.14 12.77
C LEU A 197 -8.98 -31.74 12.81
N HIS A 198 -9.33 -30.89 13.78
CA HIS A 198 -10.66 -30.29 13.88
C HIS A 198 -10.56 -28.81 13.54
N ALA A 199 -11.42 -28.34 12.64
CA ALA A 199 -11.53 -26.93 12.30
C ALA A 199 -12.99 -26.51 12.32
N THR A 200 -13.27 -25.37 12.97
CA THR A 200 -14.59 -24.77 13.04
C THR A 200 -14.51 -23.35 12.49
N VAL A 201 -15.48 -22.99 11.64
CA VAL A 201 -15.69 -21.62 11.17
C VAL A 201 -16.96 -21.13 11.83
N TYR A 202 -16.82 -20.16 12.73
CA TYR A 202 -17.96 -19.47 13.32
C TYR A 202 -18.44 -18.40 12.35
N THR A 203 -19.73 -18.41 12.04
CA THR A 203 -20.43 -17.38 11.27
C THR A 203 -21.12 -16.41 12.21
#